data_AF-A0A4R2S047-F1
#
_entry.id   AF-A0A4R2S047-F1
#
_cell.length_a   1.000
_cell.length_b   1.000
_cell.length_c   1.000
_cell.angle_alpha   90.00
_cell.angle_beta   90.00
_cell.angle_gamma   90.00
#
_symmetry.space_group_name_H-M   'P 1'
#
loop_
_entity.id
_entity.type
_entity.pdbx_description
1 polymer ?
#
loop_
_entity_poly.entity_id
_entity_poly.type
_entity_poly.pdbx_seq_one_letter_code
_entity_poly.pdbx_strand_id
1 'polypeptide(L)'
;MLDIVSNNIVINNNYTGIQILDSRLNLVRCIELFDDIAIYSLYKHHSNKEIILYCPENECLVHVNLDSGDFRKIELDNQFSEVVFSSIYFWKNEEVMFTDYRGHFYRLCIESGAIRTVDLNSIKTCYTSFYRFWAKVSKYKIISLYENGTADCMLFKADHPRIGVLDYQTNKESYIIPPNHKAHEIIYRNGIFAFVQEEGMILLENDGCVTEIKPDPFFSFLRARFITDNGKNRLVTLSSNRSDVGNSTLSIYDT
;
A
#
# COMPACT_ATOMS: atom_id res chain seq x y z
N MET A 1 7.89 6.11 -3.67
CA MET A 1 6.58 5.71 -3.09
C MET A 1 5.45 6.27 -3.96
N LEU A 2 4.40 5.48 -4.22
CA LEU A 2 3.12 5.93 -4.80
C LEU A 2 1.99 5.19 -4.08
N ASP A 3 1.04 5.93 -3.52
CA ASP A 3 -0.17 5.35 -2.94
C ASP A 3 -1.41 6.24 -3.05
N ILE A 4 -2.60 5.68 -2.83
CA ILE A 4 -3.88 6.40 -2.85
C ILE A 4 -4.49 6.44 -1.45
N VAL A 5 -4.79 7.64 -0.94
CA VAL A 5 -5.39 7.87 0.38
C VAL A 5 -6.59 8.78 0.23
N SER A 6 -7.78 8.27 0.57
CA SER A 6 -9.06 9.00 0.45
C SER A 6 -9.21 9.70 -0.91
N ASN A 7 -8.90 8.98 -1.99
CA ASN A 7 -8.93 9.45 -3.37
C ASN A 7 -7.93 10.57 -3.74
N ASN A 8 -6.89 10.79 -2.93
CA ASN A 8 -5.74 11.60 -3.28
C ASN A 8 -4.54 10.71 -3.58
N ILE A 9 -3.68 11.16 -4.46
CA ILE A 9 -2.42 10.52 -4.80
C ILE A 9 -1.36 11.03 -3.83
N VAL A 10 -0.67 10.13 -3.12
CA VAL A 10 0.40 10.45 -2.19
C VAL A 10 1.70 9.88 -2.74
N ILE A 11 2.69 10.75 -2.95
CA ILE A 11 4.02 10.39 -3.44
C ILE A 11 5.11 10.93 -2.52
N ASN A 12 6.30 10.32 -2.60
CA ASN A 12 7.48 10.85 -1.93
C ASN A 12 7.92 12.18 -2.59
N ASN A 13 8.28 13.17 -1.78
CA ASN A 13 8.77 14.47 -2.23
C ASN A 13 10.30 14.51 -2.15
N ASN A 14 11.00 13.79 -3.03
CA ASN A 14 12.47 13.80 -3.10
C ASN A 14 13.18 13.66 -1.74
N TYR A 15 12.75 12.69 -0.93
CA TYR A 15 13.32 12.41 0.39
C TYR A 15 13.23 13.57 1.41
N THR A 16 12.36 14.56 1.23
CA THR A 16 12.09 15.59 2.25
C THR A 16 10.70 15.48 2.88
N GLY A 17 9.83 14.64 2.32
CA GLY A 17 8.47 14.45 2.81
C GLY A 17 7.54 13.82 1.78
N ILE A 18 6.31 14.32 1.70
CA ILE A 18 5.28 13.80 0.78
C ILE A 18 4.57 14.92 0.02
N GLN A 19 4.17 14.62 -1.22
CA GLN A 19 3.24 15.45 -1.99
C GLN A 19 1.89 14.76 -2.09
N ILE A 20 0.83 15.56 -2.02
CA ILE A 20 -0.56 15.15 -2.15
C ILE A 20 -1.11 15.78 -3.42
N LEU A 21 -1.58 14.95 -4.35
CA LEU A 21 -2.18 15.39 -5.61
C LEU A 21 -3.63 14.91 -5.69
N ASP A 22 -4.47 15.64 -6.43
CA ASP A 22 -5.83 15.23 -6.73
C ASP A 22 -5.89 14.16 -7.84
N SER A 23 -7.10 13.73 -8.21
CA SER A 23 -7.34 12.75 -9.27
C SER A 23 -6.96 13.22 -10.69
N ARG A 24 -6.50 14.47 -10.83
CA ARG A 24 -6.08 15.10 -12.08
C ARG A 24 -4.60 15.52 -12.03
N LEU A 25 -3.83 15.03 -11.06
CA LEU A 25 -2.43 15.35 -10.82
C LEU A 25 -2.16 16.81 -10.44
N ASN A 26 -3.18 17.57 -10.00
CA ASN A 26 -2.93 18.90 -9.46
C ASN A 26 -2.38 18.77 -8.04
N LEU A 27 -1.33 19.54 -7.73
CA LEU A 27 -0.78 19.59 -6.39
C LEU A 27 -1.79 20.21 -5.43
N VAL A 28 -2.20 19.43 -4.43
CA VAL A 28 -3.08 19.87 -3.35
C VAL A 28 -2.25 20.42 -2.20
N ARG A 29 -1.18 19.71 -1.82
CA ARG A 29 -0.33 20.08 -0.67
C ARG A 29 1.03 19.38 -0.75
N CYS A 30 2.06 20.04 -0.22
CA CYS A 30 3.33 19.42 0.18
C CYS A 30 3.41 19.41 1.70
N ILE A 31 3.86 18.29 2.27
CA ILE A 31 4.15 18.16 3.70
C ILE A 31 5.63 17.82 3.81
N GLU A 32 6.42 18.79 4.26
CA GLU A 32 7.83 18.62 4.61
C GLU A 32 7.90 17.91 5.98
N LEU A 33 8.68 16.84 6.04
CA LEU A 33 8.84 16.03 7.25
C LEU A 33 10.22 16.29 7.86
N PHE A 34 11.24 15.70 7.25
CA PHE A 34 12.66 15.91 7.57
C PHE A 34 13.51 15.39 6.41
N ASP A 35 14.77 15.83 6.36
CA ASP A 35 15.69 15.51 5.28
C ASP A 35 16.07 14.01 5.27
N ASP A 36 16.36 13.51 4.06
CA ASP A 36 16.76 12.13 3.79
C ASP A 36 15.77 11.05 4.27
N ILE A 37 14.47 11.35 4.25
CA ILE A 37 13.43 10.38 4.63
C ILE A 37 13.25 9.28 3.57
N ALA A 38 13.54 8.04 3.96
CA ALA A 38 13.40 6.83 3.15
C ALA A 38 12.11 6.08 3.51
N ILE A 39 11.03 6.36 2.80
CA ILE A 39 9.71 5.76 3.05
C ILE A 39 9.60 4.40 2.37
N TYR A 40 9.51 3.33 3.16
CA TYR A 40 9.37 1.94 2.67
C TYR A 40 7.92 1.53 2.47
N SER A 41 7.10 1.81 3.49
CA SER A 41 5.69 1.40 3.53
C SER A 41 4.82 2.53 4.05
N LEU A 42 3.54 2.51 3.65
CA LEU A 42 2.53 3.45 4.08
C LEU A 42 1.33 2.68 4.61
N TYR A 43 0.93 2.99 5.84
CA TYR A 43 -0.26 2.47 6.50
C TYR A 43 -1.32 3.56 6.55
N LYS A 44 -2.56 3.22 6.23
CA LYS A 44 -3.66 4.18 6.10
C LYS A 44 -4.68 3.95 7.17
N HIS A 45 -5.18 5.01 7.77
CA HIS A 45 -6.42 4.91 8.52
C HIS A 45 -7.61 4.71 7.57
N HIS A 46 -8.64 4.00 8.03
CA HIS A 46 -9.71 3.53 7.16
C HIS A 46 -10.76 4.59 6.81
N SER A 47 -10.92 5.61 7.65
CA SER A 47 -12.03 6.58 7.58
C SER A 47 -11.63 8.05 7.63
N ASN A 48 -10.37 8.35 7.93
CA ASN A 48 -9.86 9.73 7.92
C ASN A 48 -8.59 9.79 7.04
N LYS A 49 -8.10 11.00 6.78
CA LYS A 49 -6.90 11.21 5.96
C LYS A 49 -5.63 11.18 6.80
N GLU A 50 -5.46 10.14 7.61
CA GLU A 50 -4.25 9.91 8.39
C GLU A 50 -3.48 8.73 7.86
N ILE A 51 -2.16 8.86 7.90
CA ILE A 51 -1.24 7.80 7.49
C ILE A 51 -0.11 7.64 8.49
N ILE A 52 0.50 6.46 8.48
CA ILE A 52 1.79 6.19 9.11
C ILE A 52 2.77 5.77 8.03
N LEU A 53 3.87 6.48 7.94
CA LEU A 53 5.00 6.17 7.08
C LEU A 53 6.00 5.33 7.88
N TYR A 54 6.40 4.19 7.34
CA TYR A 54 7.46 3.37 7.93
C TYR A 54 8.78 3.62 7.21
N CYS A 55 9.74 4.12 7.97
CA CYS A 55 11.04 4.58 7.50
C CYS A 55 12.15 3.85 8.27
N PRO A 56 12.41 2.56 7.96
CA PRO A 56 13.36 1.75 8.70
C PRO A 56 14.79 2.29 8.66
N GLU A 57 15.24 2.85 7.53
CA GLU A 57 16.58 3.44 7.42
C GLU A 57 16.74 4.69 8.29
N ASN A 58 15.64 5.35 8.62
CA ASN A 58 15.60 6.48 9.54
C ASN A 58 15.21 6.06 10.97
N GLU A 59 15.10 4.75 11.22
CA GLU A 59 14.71 4.15 12.50
C GLU A 59 13.43 4.74 13.09
N CYS A 60 12.43 5.05 12.25
CA CYS A 60 11.21 5.71 12.74
C CYS A 60 9.93 5.33 12.00
N LEU A 61 8.82 5.58 12.67
CA LEU A 61 7.49 5.75 12.09
C LEU A 61 7.16 7.24 12.04
N VAL A 62 6.41 7.67 11.03
CA VAL A 62 5.92 9.06 10.95
C VAL A 62 4.42 9.05 10.80
N HIS A 63 3.70 9.49 11.83
CA HIS A 63 2.27 9.75 11.75
C HIS A 63 2.03 11.09 11.06
N VAL A 64 1.14 11.13 10.07
CA VAL A 64 0.84 12.35 9.29
C VAL A 64 -0.67 12.50 9.12
N ASN A 65 -1.19 13.68 9.47
CA ASN A 65 -2.54 14.10 9.10
C ASN A 65 -2.48 14.87 7.77
N LEU A 66 -3.06 14.31 6.72
CA LEU A 66 -2.97 14.86 5.37
C LEU A 66 -3.83 16.12 5.16
N ASP A 67 -4.85 16.34 5.99
CA ASP A 67 -5.71 17.54 5.91
C ASP A 67 -5.01 18.75 6.55
N SER A 68 -4.52 18.62 7.78
CA SER A 68 -3.82 19.71 8.48
C SER A 68 -2.38 19.88 8.02
N GLY A 69 -1.72 18.79 7.61
CA GLY A 69 -0.28 18.74 7.34
C GLY A 69 0.56 18.47 8.60
N ASP A 70 -0.07 18.30 9.76
CA ASP A 70 0.64 18.00 11.00
C ASP A 70 1.25 16.61 10.93
N PHE A 71 2.46 16.47 11.45
CA PHE A 71 3.13 15.18 11.57
C PHE A 71 3.78 14.99 12.93
N ARG A 72 4.03 13.73 13.26
CA ARG A 72 4.78 13.32 14.44
C ARG A 72 5.73 12.20 14.06
N LYS A 73 7.03 12.43 14.29
CA LYS A 73 8.05 11.39 14.23
C LYS A 73 7.98 10.54 15.51
N ILE A 74 8.03 9.23 15.34
CA ILE A 74 7.97 8.22 16.39
C ILE A 74 9.22 7.36 16.22
N GLU A 75 10.22 7.59 17.05
CA GLU A 75 11.48 6.83 17.01
C GLU A 75 11.22 5.36 17.37
N LEU A 76 11.81 4.46 16.59
CA LEU A 76 11.87 3.04 16.89
C LEU A 76 13.13 2.82 17.69
N ASP A 77 12.99 2.36 18.93
CA ASP A 77 14.16 1.96 19.71
C ASP A 77 14.86 0.74 19.07
N ASN A 78 16.06 0.43 19.57
CA ASN A 78 16.87 -0.69 19.06
C ASN A 78 16.10 -2.02 19.01
N GLN A 79 15.10 -2.24 19.87
CA GLN A 79 14.30 -3.47 19.87
C GLN A 79 13.42 -3.59 18.62
N PHE A 80 12.99 -2.47 18.03
CA PHE A 80 12.09 -2.43 16.88
C PHE A 80 12.76 -2.02 15.56
N SER A 81 14.00 -1.52 15.61
CA SER A 81 14.78 -1.09 14.44
C SER A 81 14.86 -2.15 13.32
N GLU A 82 15.02 -3.43 13.67
CA GLU A 82 15.13 -4.54 12.71
C GLU A 82 13.78 -5.17 12.33
N VAL A 83 12.66 -4.69 12.89
CA VAL A 83 11.35 -5.30 12.68
C VAL A 83 10.79 -4.89 11.32
N VAL A 84 10.71 -5.83 10.38
CA VAL A 84 10.02 -5.60 9.10
C VAL A 84 8.53 -5.84 9.26
N PHE A 85 7.76 -4.75 9.41
CA PHE A 85 6.31 -4.82 9.47
C PHE A 85 5.72 -5.30 8.13
N SER A 86 4.74 -6.20 8.20
CA SER A 86 3.97 -6.69 7.07
C SER A 86 2.92 -5.67 6.62
N SER A 87 2.25 -5.97 5.50
CA SER A 87 1.08 -5.22 5.03
C SER A 87 -0.19 -5.50 5.84
N ILE A 88 -0.20 -6.50 6.73
CA ILE A 88 -1.32 -6.78 7.62
C ILE A 88 -1.19 -5.87 8.85
N TYR A 89 -2.19 -5.02 9.03
CA TYR A 89 -2.31 -4.15 10.19
C TYR A 89 -3.77 -3.92 10.52
N PHE A 90 -4.02 -3.39 11.72
CA PHE A 90 -5.33 -2.93 12.14
C PHE A 90 -5.17 -1.59 12.84
N TRP A 91 -5.87 -0.58 12.34
CA TRP A 91 -5.82 0.77 12.90
C TRP A 91 -7.20 1.19 13.35
N LYS A 92 -7.34 1.45 14.65
CA LYS A 92 -8.56 1.98 15.25
C LYS A 92 -8.21 3.05 16.28
N ASN A 93 -8.77 4.25 16.10
CA ASN A 93 -8.52 5.40 16.97
C ASN A 93 -7.00 5.66 17.07
N GLU A 94 -6.49 5.87 18.28
CA GLU A 94 -5.08 6.12 18.59
C GLU A 94 -4.20 4.86 18.60
N GLU A 95 -4.71 3.71 18.16
CA GLU A 95 -3.99 2.44 18.23
C GLU A 95 -3.81 1.79 16.87
N VAL A 96 -2.58 1.36 16.62
CA VAL A 96 -2.23 0.59 15.42
C VAL A 96 -1.58 -0.72 15.83
N MET A 97 -2.18 -1.81 15.39
CA MET A 97 -1.66 -3.15 15.52
C MET A 97 -0.94 -3.54 14.23
N PHE A 98 0.33 -3.86 14.33
CA PHE A 98 1.12 -4.41 13.23
C PHE A 98 1.40 -5.88 13.44
N THR A 99 1.65 -6.59 12.34
CA THR A 99 2.31 -7.90 12.36
C THR A 99 3.57 -7.88 11.53
N ASP A 100 4.57 -8.67 11.91
CA ASP A 100 5.70 -8.97 11.02
C ASP A 100 5.41 -10.23 10.17
N TYR A 101 6.33 -10.57 9.27
CA TYR A 101 6.23 -11.80 8.46
C TYR A 101 6.51 -13.09 9.23
N ARG A 102 6.88 -13.01 10.51
CA ARG A 102 7.09 -14.16 11.41
C ARG A 102 5.89 -14.42 12.32
N GLY A 103 4.87 -13.56 12.29
CA GLY A 103 3.66 -13.67 13.09
C GLY A 103 3.77 -13.07 14.49
N HIS A 104 4.74 -12.20 14.75
CA HIS A 104 4.79 -11.38 15.96
C HIS A 104 3.84 -10.18 15.82
N PHE A 105 3.33 -9.70 16.96
CA PHE A 105 2.39 -8.59 17.02
C PHE A 105 2.98 -7.40 17.76
N TYR A 106 2.69 -6.21 17.26
CA TYR A 106 3.18 -4.95 17.80
C TYR A 106 2.03 -3.96 17.90
N ARG A 107 1.97 -3.23 19.01
CA ARG A 107 1.00 -2.15 19.23
C ARG A 107 1.73 -0.82 19.28
N LEU A 108 1.32 0.09 18.42
CA LEU A 108 1.65 1.50 18.49
C LEU A 108 0.49 2.25 19.13
N CYS A 109 0.78 3.11 20.10
CA CYS A 109 -0.13 4.15 20.57
C CYS A 109 0.34 5.50 19.97
N ILE A 110 -0.45 6.08 19.09
CA ILE A 110 -0.10 7.29 18.32
C ILE A 110 0.10 8.49 19.26
N GLU A 111 -0.83 8.71 20.20
CA GLU A 111 -0.78 9.80 21.17
C GLU A 111 0.50 9.78 22.02
N SER A 112 0.97 8.61 22.45
CA SER A 112 2.20 8.50 23.25
C SER A 112 3.46 8.26 22.42
N GLY A 113 3.33 7.86 21.15
CA GLY A 113 4.42 7.36 20.32
C GLY A 113 5.00 6.02 20.80
N ALA A 114 4.40 5.35 21.79
CA ALA A 114 4.96 4.13 22.34
C ALA A 114 4.61 2.92 21.46
N ILE A 115 5.64 2.18 21.02
CA ILE A 115 5.50 0.88 20.38
C ILE A 115 5.88 -0.24 21.37
N ARG A 116 5.12 -1.34 21.37
CA ARG A 116 5.35 -2.49 22.25
C ARG A 116 5.02 -3.80 21.56
N THR A 117 5.73 -4.86 21.89
CA THR A 117 5.32 -6.22 21.54
C THR A 117 4.03 -6.59 22.28
N VAL A 118 3.13 -7.30 21.60
CA VAL A 118 1.90 -7.83 22.19
C VAL A 118 1.90 -9.34 22.08
N ASP A 119 1.60 -10.04 23.17
CA ASP A 119 1.53 -11.49 23.17
C ASP A 119 0.27 -12.00 22.46
N LEU A 120 0.36 -13.23 21.96
CA LEU A 120 -0.71 -13.86 21.20
C LEU A 120 -2.04 -13.98 21.96
N ASN A 121 -2.00 -14.17 23.30
CA ASN A 121 -3.22 -14.32 24.08
C ASN A 121 -3.95 -12.98 24.18
N SER A 122 -3.23 -11.88 24.42
CA SER A 122 -3.78 -10.53 24.40
C SER A 122 -4.43 -10.18 23.06
N ILE A 123 -3.83 -10.60 21.94
CA ILE A 123 -4.42 -10.39 20.60
C ILE A 123 -5.69 -11.20 20.41
N LYS A 124 -5.71 -12.47 20.84
CA LYS A 124 -6.89 -13.33 20.76
C LYS A 124 -8.08 -12.84 21.57
N THR A 125 -7.83 -12.15 22.70
CA THR A 125 -8.88 -11.72 23.62
C THR A 125 -9.32 -10.27 23.38
N CYS A 126 -8.38 -9.34 23.23
CA CYS A 126 -8.68 -7.92 23.09
C CYS A 126 -8.90 -7.48 21.63
N TYR A 127 -8.32 -8.20 20.68
CA TYR A 127 -8.36 -7.88 19.24
C TYR A 127 -8.87 -9.05 18.40
N THR A 128 -9.90 -9.75 18.90
CA THR A 128 -10.43 -10.99 18.32
C THR A 128 -10.70 -10.92 16.83
N SER A 129 -11.30 -9.82 16.34
CA SER A 129 -11.58 -9.64 14.91
C SER A 129 -10.31 -9.55 14.08
N PHE A 130 -9.31 -8.81 14.55
CA PHE A 130 -8.01 -8.72 13.90
C PHE A 130 -7.28 -10.06 13.93
N TYR A 131 -7.29 -10.76 15.06
CA TYR A 131 -6.70 -12.10 15.16
C TYR A 131 -7.32 -13.08 14.15
N ARG A 132 -8.66 -13.10 14.05
CA ARG A 132 -9.38 -13.96 13.10
C ARG A 132 -9.03 -13.62 11.66
N PHE A 133 -8.94 -12.33 11.33
CA PHE A 133 -8.49 -11.87 10.03
C PHE A 133 -7.07 -12.36 9.75
N TRP A 134 -6.12 -12.02 10.63
CA TRP A 134 -4.72 -12.43 10.51
C TRP A 134 -4.57 -13.94 10.36
N ALA A 135 -5.22 -14.73 11.22
CA ALA A 135 -5.15 -16.19 11.20
C ALA A 135 -5.75 -16.82 9.94
N LYS A 136 -6.70 -16.13 9.30
CA LYS A 136 -7.24 -16.53 8.01
C LYS A 136 -6.24 -16.22 6.89
N VAL A 137 -5.72 -15.00 6.83
CA VAL A 137 -4.89 -14.52 5.72
C VAL A 137 -3.43 -15.01 5.78
N SER A 138 -2.90 -15.26 6.98
CA SER A 138 -1.50 -15.68 7.18
C SER A 138 -1.18 -17.07 6.62
N LYS A 139 -2.21 -17.86 6.29
CA LYS A 139 -2.08 -19.14 5.60
C LYS A 139 -1.73 -18.99 4.12
N TYR A 140 -1.98 -17.82 3.55
CA TYR A 140 -1.76 -17.55 2.14
C TYR A 140 -0.43 -16.83 1.94
N LYS A 141 0.20 -17.05 0.78
CA LYS A 141 1.30 -16.21 0.33
C LYS A 141 0.72 -14.93 -0.29
N ILE A 142 0.51 -13.93 0.54
CA ILE A 142 -0.11 -12.65 0.17
C ILE A 142 0.75 -11.94 -0.89
N ILE A 143 0.10 -11.51 -1.96
CA ILE A 143 0.68 -10.63 -2.98
C ILE A 143 0.42 -9.18 -2.58
N SER A 144 -0.83 -8.86 -2.21
CA SER A 144 -1.22 -7.51 -1.79
C SER A 144 -2.58 -7.50 -1.07
N LEU A 145 -2.81 -6.47 -0.27
CA LEU A 145 -4.06 -6.18 0.43
C LEU A 145 -4.63 -4.86 -0.11
N TYR A 146 -5.89 -4.86 -0.56
CA TYR A 146 -6.52 -3.68 -1.16
C TYR A 146 -7.55 -3.06 -0.23
N GLU A 147 -7.46 -1.73 -0.13
CA GLU A 147 -8.35 -0.81 0.58
C GLU A 147 -8.26 -0.82 2.13
N ASN A 148 -7.81 0.33 2.65
CA ASN A 148 -8.12 0.91 3.96
C ASN A 148 -7.89 0.07 5.23
N GLY A 149 -7.04 -0.97 5.23
CA GLY A 149 -6.85 -1.81 6.41
C GLY A 149 -8.11 -2.57 6.86
N THR A 150 -9.21 -2.45 6.10
CA THR A 150 -10.46 -3.19 6.24
C THR A 150 -10.64 -4.23 5.14
N ALA A 151 -9.79 -4.17 4.10
CA ALA A 151 -9.63 -5.17 3.06
C ALA A 151 -10.95 -5.51 2.35
N ASP A 152 -11.29 -4.81 1.26
CA ASP A 152 -12.37 -5.28 0.39
C ASP A 152 -11.94 -6.55 -0.34
N CYS A 153 -10.66 -6.61 -0.74
CA CYS A 153 -10.07 -7.76 -1.41
C CYS A 153 -8.60 -8.00 -1.00
N MET A 154 -8.18 -9.27 -1.05
CA MET A 154 -6.78 -9.68 -0.93
C MET A 154 -6.35 -10.47 -2.16
N LEU A 155 -5.17 -10.17 -2.68
CA LEU A 155 -4.49 -11.00 -3.67
C LEU A 155 -3.52 -11.95 -3.00
N PHE A 156 -3.53 -13.20 -3.43
CA PHE A 156 -2.61 -14.21 -2.92
C PHE A 156 -2.16 -15.18 -4.02
N LYS A 157 -0.97 -15.76 -3.82
CA LYS A 157 -0.48 -16.83 -4.69
C LYS A 157 -1.19 -18.13 -4.32
N ALA A 158 -1.92 -18.70 -5.28
CA ALA A 158 -2.54 -20.01 -5.17
C ALA A 158 -1.63 -21.09 -5.79
N ASP A 159 -2.18 -22.26 -6.13
CA ASP A 159 -1.44 -23.31 -6.83
C ASP A 159 -0.87 -22.79 -8.15
N HIS A 160 0.42 -23.02 -8.39
CA HIS A 160 1.10 -22.51 -9.58
C HIS A 160 0.39 -22.96 -10.87
N PRO A 161 0.05 -22.04 -11.81
CA PRO A 161 0.42 -20.63 -11.90
C PRO A 161 -0.62 -19.62 -11.37
N ARG A 162 -1.66 -20.06 -10.66
CA ARG A 162 -2.84 -19.25 -10.35
C ARG A 162 -2.61 -18.16 -9.32
N ILE A 163 -3.33 -17.06 -9.50
CA ILE A 163 -3.50 -16.00 -8.50
C ILE A 163 -4.93 -16.05 -8.00
N GLY A 164 -5.10 -16.00 -6.67
CA GLY A 164 -6.41 -15.94 -6.02
C GLY A 164 -6.75 -14.52 -5.58
N VAL A 165 -8.03 -14.18 -5.64
CA VAL A 165 -8.62 -13.01 -5.01
C VAL A 165 -9.58 -13.50 -3.94
N LEU A 166 -9.42 -13.02 -2.71
CA LEU A 166 -10.40 -13.22 -1.65
C LEU A 166 -11.17 -11.92 -1.45
N ASP A 167 -12.47 -11.94 -1.75
CA ASP A 167 -13.42 -10.89 -1.39
C ASP A 167 -13.88 -11.10 0.05
N TYR A 168 -13.68 -10.11 0.92
CA TYR A 168 -14.01 -10.23 2.33
C TYR A 168 -15.48 -9.98 2.65
N GLN A 169 -16.17 -9.20 1.83
CA GLN A 169 -17.59 -8.91 2.01
C GLN A 169 -18.44 -10.15 1.71
N THR A 170 -18.08 -10.88 0.64
CA THR A 170 -18.77 -12.10 0.23
C THR A 170 -18.13 -13.38 0.75
N ASN A 171 -16.91 -13.28 1.30
CA ASN A 171 -16.08 -14.41 1.71
C ASN A 171 -15.84 -15.42 0.56
N LYS A 172 -15.84 -14.94 -0.69
CA LYS A 172 -15.63 -15.76 -1.88
C LYS A 172 -14.20 -15.63 -2.39
N GLU A 173 -13.67 -16.75 -2.85
CA GLU A 173 -12.41 -16.80 -3.57
C GLU A 173 -12.69 -16.91 -5.07
N SER A 174 -12.00 -16.11 -5.86
CA SER A 174 -11.93 -16.25 -7.31
C SER A 174 -10.47 -16.45 -7.73
N TYR A 175 -10.27 -16.99 -8.92
CA TYR A 175 -8.94 -17.37 -9.39
C TYR A 175 -8.76 -16.95 -10.84
N ILE A 176 -7.55 -16.50 -11.16
CA ILE A 176 -7.13 -16.22 -12.53
C ILE A 176 -5.85 -16.96 -12.86
N ILE A 177 -5.63 -17.21 -14.15
CA ILE A 177 -4.33 -17.56 -14.69
C ILE A 177 -3.69 -16.24 -15.12
N PRO A 178 -2.59 -15.81 -14.48
CA PRO A 178 -1.92 -14.58 -14.87
C PRO A 178 -1.36 -14.72 -16.31
N PRO A 179 -1.25 -13.62 -17.06
CA PRO A 179 -0.54 -13.63 -18.33
C PRO A 179 0.91 -14.11 -18.11
N ASN A 180 1.55 -14.62 -19.17
CA ASN A 180 2.97 -14.97 -19.13
C ASN A 180 3.83 -13.69 -19.09
N HIS A 181 3.80 -13.02 -17.94
CA HIS A 181 4.34 -11.70 -17.71
C HIS A 181 4.97 -11.67 -16.33
N LYS A 182 6.25 -11.25 -16.24
CA LYS A 182 7.00 -11.23 -14.98
C LYS A 182 6.79 -9.89 -14.28
N ALA A 183 5.56 -9.68 -13.81
CA ALA A 183 5.20 -8.47 -13.10
C ALA A 183 5.96 -8.37 -11.76
N HIS A 184 6.54 -7.21 -11.48
CA HIS A 184 7.11 -6.90 -10.17
C HIS A 184 6.05 -6.37 -9.20
N GLU A 185 4.91 -5.92 -9.72
CA GLU A 185 3.76 -5.51 -8.93
C GLU A 185 2.47 -5.97 -9.62
N ILE A 186 1.51 -6.43 -8.82
CA ILE A 186 0.19 -6.84 -9.31
C ILE A 186 -0.82 -6.10 -8.46
N ILE A 187 -1.71 -5.35 -9.12
CA ILE A 187 -2.81 -4.65 -8.46
C ILE A 187 -4.17 -5.07 -8.98
N TYR A 188 -5.20 -4.93 -8.14
CA TYR A 188 -6.55 -5.36 -8.45
C TYR A 188 -7.57 -4.34 -7.96
N ARG A 189 -8.56 -4.02 -8.82
CA ARG A 189 -9.75 -3.25 -8.43
C ARG A 189 -10.91 -3.56 -9.35
N ASN A 190 -12.09 -3.78 -8.78
CA ASN A 190 -13.36 -3.94 -9.50
C ASN A 190 -13.29 -4.91 -10.71
N GLY A 191 -12.60 -6.05 -10.56
CA GLY A 191 -12.49 -7.05 -11.63
C GLY A 191 -11.39 -6.79 -12.65
N ILE A 192 -10.57 -5.76 -12.46
CA ILE A 192 -9.42 -5.43 -13.31
C ILE A 192 -8.14 -5.74 -12.55
N PHE A 193 -7.30 -6.59 -13.12
CA PHE A 193 -5.92 -6.81 -12.67
C PHE A 193 -4.98 -5.97 -13.51
N ALA A 194 -4.04 -5.26 -12.87
CA ALA A 194 -2.90 -4.67 -13.56
C ALA A 194 -1.62 -5.39 -13.16
N PHE A 195 -0.93 -5.95 -14.14
CA PHE A 195 0.36 -6.61 -14.02
C PHE A 195 1.43 -5.63 -14.47
N VAL A 196 2.15 -5.03 -13.52
CA VAL A 196 3.12 -3.97 -13.77
C VAL A 196 4.52 -4.57 -13.95
N GLN A 197 5.16 -4.26 -15.07
CA GLN A 197 6.58 -4.50 -15.34
C GLN A 197 7.24 -3.20 -15.82
N GLU A 198 8.56 -3.09 -15.69
CA GLU A 198 9.31 -1.91 -16.13
C GLU A 198 9.04 -1.50 -17.59
N GLU A 199 8.96 -2.47 -18.51
CA GLU A 199 8.83 -2.20 -19.95
C GLU A 199 7.38 -2.09 -20.45
N GLY A 200 6.41 -2.41 -19.60
CA GLY A 200 5.01 -2.47 -19.99
C GLY A 200 4.12 -3.00 -18.88
N MET A 201 2.83 -2.80 -19.06
CA MET A 201 1.82 -3.19 -18.10
C MET A 201 0.66 -3.86 -18.82
N ILE A 202 0.16 -4.95 -18.25
CA ILE A 202 -1.00 -5.68 -18.79
C ILE A 202 -2.18 -5.44 -17.86
N LEU A 203 -3.28 -4.92 -18.41
CA LEU A 203 -4.58 -4.91 -17.76
C LEU A 203 -5.37 -6.14 -18.22
N LEU A 204 -5.83 -6.93 -17.26
CA LEU A 204 -6.65 -8.12 -17.50
C LEU A 204 -8.00 -7.93 -16.80
N GLU A 205 -9.07 -7.90 -17.57
CA GLU A 205 -10.44 -7.85 -17.07
C GLU A 205 -11.01 -9.26 -16.84
N ASN A 206 -12.07 -9.36 -16.03
CA ASN A 206 -12.72 -10.64 -15.69
C ASN A 206 -13.30 -11.40 -16.90
N ASP A 207 -13.63 -10.71 -17.99
CA ASP A 207 -14.11 -11.33 -19.24
C ASP A 207 -12.97 -11.85 -20.13
N GLY A 208 -11.72 -11.66 -19.69
CA GLY A 208 -10.51 -12.04 -20.42
C GLY A 208 -10.01 -10.96 -21.39
N CYS A 209 -10.61 -9.77 -21.41
CA CYS A 209 -10.07 -8.64 -22.17
C CYS A 209 -8.67 -8.27 -21.65
N VAL A 210 -7.74 -8.07 -22.59
CA VAL A 210 -6.34 -7.76 -22.30
C VAL A 210 -5.99 -6.44 -22.97
N THR A 211 -5.59 -5.45 -22.18
CA THR A 211 -5.08 -4.17 -22.66
C THR A 211 -3.61 -4.03 -22.26
N GLU A 212 -2.76 -3.70 -23.23
CA GLU A 212 -1.34 -3.42 -22.98
C GLU A 212 -1.08 -1.92 -22.94
N ILE A 213 -0.37 -1.47 -21.90
CA ILE A 213 0.07 -0.09 -21.73
C ILE A 213 1.60 -0.08 -21.73
N LYS A 214 2.19 0.82 -22.52
CA LYS A 214 3.64 1.02 -22.56
C LYS A 214 4.02 2.32 -21.84
N PRO A 215 5.18 2.35 -21.17
CA PRO A 215 5.70 3.61 -20.65
C PRO A 215 6.10 4.52 -21.82
N ASP A 216 6.22 5.81 -21.54
CA ASP A 216 6.80 6.76 -22.48
C ASP A 216 8.24 6.36 -22.87
N PRO A 217 8.73 6.77 -24.05
CA PRO A 217 10.10 6.51 -24.45
C PRO A 217 11.09 6.91 -23.36
N PHE A 218 12.08 6.05 -23.09
CA PHE A 218 13.11 6.21 -22.05
C PHE A 218 12.65 6.03 -20.60
N PHE A 219 11.36 5.83 -20.35
CA PHE A 219 10.83 5.59 -19.01
C PHE A 219 10.58 4.10 -18.75
N SER A 220 10.58 3.74 -17.47
CA SER A 220 10.16 2.43 -16.96
C SER A 220 9.07 2.60 -15.91
N PHE A 221 8.05 1.75 -15.91
CA PHE A 221 7.06 1.75 -14.84
C PHE A 221 7.65 1.25 -13.54
N LEU A 222 7.42 1.98 -12.45
CA LEU A 222 7.85 1.60 -11.10
C LEU A 222 6.70 1.08 -10.25
N ARG A 223 5.58 1.81 -10.26
CA ARG A 223 4.39 1.53 -9.46
C ARG A 223 3.12 1.92 -10.20
N ALA A 224 2.02 1.24 -9.92
CA ALA A 224 0.70 1.66 -10.37
C ALA A 224 -0.33 1.61 -9.24
N ARG A 225 -1.33 2.48 -9.27
CA ARG A 225 -2.45 2.46 -8.33
C ARG A 225 -3.75 2.84 -9.04
N PHE A 226 -4.84 2.20 -8.65
CA PHE A 226 -6.16 2.61 -9.09
C PHE A 226 -6.67 3.79 -8.28
N ILE A 227 -7.26 4.78 -8.95
CA ILE A 227 -7.95 5.92 -8.36
C ILE A 227 -9.37 6.00 -8.94
N THR A 228 -10.31 6.62 -8.22
CA THR A 228 -11.67 6.82 -8.72
C THR A 228 -11.89 8.29 -9.03
N ASP A 229 -12.20 8.63 -10.27
CA ASP A 229 -12.53 10.00 -10.66
C ASP A 229 -13.95 10.05 -11.24
N ASN A 230 -14.87 10.76 -10.58
CA ASN A 230 -16.27 10.86 -10.99
C ASN A 230 -16.94 9.49 -11.22
N GLY A 231 -16.66 8.52 -10.35
CA GLY A 231 -17.19 7.16 -10.43
C GLY A 231 -16.52 6.25 -11.47
N LYS A 232 -15.55 6.76 -12.24
CA LYS A 232 -14.75 5.95 -13.16
C LYS A 232 -13.46 5.51 -12.50
N ASN A 233 -13.08 4.26 -12.72
CA ASN A 233 -11.74 3.80 -12.36
C ASN A 233 -10.73 4.37 -13.35
N ARG A 234 -9.59 4.77 -12.81
CA ARG A 234 -8.42 5.21 -13.56
C ARG A 234 -7.19 4.60 -12.96
N LEU A 235 -6.15 4.52 -13.76
CA LEU A 235 -4.87 3.97 -13.37
C LEU A 235 -3.83 5.09 -13.33
N VAL A 236 -3.28 5.34 -12.15
CA VAL A 236 -2.15 6.24 -11.95
C VAL A 236 -0.88 5.42 -11.98
N THR A 237 0.10 5.82 -12.79
CA THR A 237 1.42 5.17 -12.82
C THR A 237 2.50 6.15 -12.39
N LEU A 238 3.47 5.64 -11.63
CA LEU A 238 4.75 6.28 -11.40
C LEU A 238 5.78 5.62 -12.31
N SER A 239 6.44 6.42 -13.12
CA SER A 239 7.50 6.00 -14.03
C SER A 239 8.78 6.79 -13.74
N SER A 240 9.94 6.18 -14.01
CA SER A 240 11.24 6.86 -13.88
C SER A 240 12.06 6.70 -15.14
N ASN A 241 12.84 7.73 -15.48
CA ASN A 241 13.71 7.72 -16.63
C ASN A 241 14.86 6.74 -16.39
N ARG A 242 15.09 5.83 -17.34
CA ARG A 242 16.12 4.77 -17.24
C ARG A 242 17.55 5.31 -17.13
N SER A 243 17.78 6.54 -17.58
CA SER A 243 19.10 7.19 -17.57
C SER A 243 19.24 8.24 -16.45
N ASP A 244 18.14 8.64 -15.81
CA ASP A 244 18.11 9.66 -14.77
C ASP A 244 17.02 9.32 -13.74
N VAL A 245 17.43 8.66 -12.66
CA VAL A 245 16.50 8.23 -11.61
C VAL A 245 15.82 9.40 -10.89
N GLY A 246 16.41 10.60 -10.94
CA GLY A 246 15.81 11.82 -10.38
C GLY A 246 14.64 12.35 -11.23
N ASN A 247 14.54 11.92 -12.48
CA ASN A 247 13.47 12.29 -13.40
C ASN A 247 12.36 11.23 -13.38
N SER A 248 11.35 11.46 -12.55
CA SER A 248 10.17 10.61 -12.44
C SER A 248 8.90 11.35 -12.83
N THR A 249 7.96 10.64 -13.42
CA THR A 249 6.70 11.20 -13.94
C THR A 249 5.49 10.42 -13.43
N LEU A 250 4.38 11.13 -13.28
CA LEU A 250 3.07 10.54 -13.05
C LEU A 250 2.23 10.64 -14.31
N SER A 251 1.55 9.55 -14.66
CA SER A 251 0.61 9.48 -15.78
C SER A 251 -0.71 8.88 -15.33
N ILE A 252 -1.79 9.24 -16.02
CA ILE A 252 -3.14 8.70 -15.79
C ILE A 252 -3.63 8.03 -17.06
N TYR A 253 -4.16 6.82 -16.92
CA TYR A 253 -4.80 6.07 -17.99
C TYR A 253 -6.25 5.78 -17.60
N ASP A 254 -7.16 5.92 -18.56
CA ASP A 254 -8.51 5.40 -18.40
C ASP A 254 -8.47 3.86 -18.48
N THR A 255 -9.24 3.20 -17.62
CA THR A 255 -9.35 1.74 -17.53
C THR A 255 -10.72 1.29 -17.99
#